data_AF-E5B2P8-F1
#
_entry.id   AF-E5B2P8-F1
#
_cell.length_a   1.000
_cell.length_b   1.000
_cell.length_c   1.000
_cell.angle_alpha   90.00
_cell.angle_beta   90.00
_cell.angle_gamma   90.00
#
_symmetry.space_group_name_H-M   'P 1'
#
loop_
_entity.id
_entity.type
_entity.pdbx_description
1 polymer ?
#
loop_
_entity_poly.entity_id
_entity_poly.type
_entity_poly.pdbx_seq_one_letter_code
_entity_poly.pdbx_strand_id
1 'polypeptide(L)'
;MSLIKRLSHSYDALMLSVLLLGVFGFSPSLRAEMVSIPLSQEQDGGDAGRACIYVWQGSAQYRVVDAGQLCAAEITVDHDSGISDTNI
;
A
#
# COMPACT_ATOMS: atom_id res chain seq x y z
N MET A 1 10.28 -39.18 -43.84
CA MET A 1 10.32 -37.81 -43.28
C MET A 1 8.93 -37.34 -42.82
N SER A 2 8.37 -37.88 -41.72
CA SER A 2 7.02 -37.46 -41.27
C SER A 2 6.77 -37.47 -39.76
N LEU A 3 7.63 -38.08 -38.94
CA LEU A 3 7.45 -38.11 -37.48
C LEU A 3 7.98 -36.83 -36.81
N ILE A 4 9.15 -36.36 -37.24
CA ILE A 4 9.85 -35.20 -36.65
C ILE A 4 9.01 -33.91 -36.73
N LYS A 5 8.26 -33.71 -37.82
CA LYS A 5 7.36 -32.55 -38.01
C LYS A 5 6.13 -32.53 -37.09
N ARG A 6 5.64 -33.70 -36.64
CA ARG A 6 4.48 -33.78 -35.73
C ARG A 6 4.89 -33.53 -34.28
N LEU A 7 6.08 -33.99 -33.90
CA LEU A 7 6.66 -33.71 -32.60
C LEU A 7 6.92 -32.20 -32.44
N SER A 8 7.55 -31.53 -33.41
CA SER A 8 7.86 -30.09 -33.31
C SER A 8 6.61 -29.21 -33.12
N HIS A 9 5.51 -29.52 -33.81
CA HIS A 9 4.24 -28.78 -33.68
C HIS A 9 3.59 -28.93 -32.28
N SER A 10 3.81 -30.07 -31.64
CA SER A 10 3.26 -30.37 -30.31
C SER A 10 4.04 -29.63 -29.21
N TYR A 11 5.35 -29.46 -29.39
CA TYR A 11 6.21 -28.70 -28.48
C TYR A 11 5.93 -27.20 -28.53
N ASP A 12 5.66 -26.62 -29.71
CA ASP A 12 5.30 -25.20 -29.85
C ASP A 12 3.98 -24.87 -29.14
N ALA A 13 2.96 -25.71 -29.31
CA ALA A 13 1.67 -25.52 -28.65
C ALA A 13 1.78 -25.61 -27.13
N LEU A 14 2.57 -26.57 -26.61
CA LEU A 14 2.84 -26.71 -25.17
C LEU A 14 3.62 -25.53 -24.61
N MET A 15 4.65 -25.05 -25.31
CA MET A 15 5.43 -23.89 -24.88
C MET A 15 4.60 -22.61 -24.83
N LEU A 16 3.73 -22.40 -25.83
CA LEU A 16 2.81 -21.26 -25.85
C LEU A 16 1.80 -21.32 -24.69
N SER A 17 1.33 -22.52 -24.36
CA SER A 17 0.40 -22.76 -23.24
C SER A 17 1.05 -22.44 -21.89
N VAL A 18 2.31 -22.88 -21.71
CA VAL A 18 3.10 -22.63 -20.48
C VAL A 18 3.43 -21.15 -20.34
N LEU A 19 3.77 -20.46 -21.45
CA LEU A 19 3.99 -19.02 -21.47
C LEU A 19 2.74 -18.22 -21.06
N LEU A 20 1.56 -18.60 -21.57
CA LEU A 20 0.32 -17.92 -21.23
C LEU A 20 -0.09 -18.14 -19.76
N LEU A 21 0.09 -19.34 -19.22
CA LEU A 21 -0.14 -19.61 -17.79
C LEU A 21 0.83 -18.83 -16.88
N GLY A 22 2.07 -18.62 -17.31
CA GLY A 22 3.07 -17.84 -16.56
C GLY A 22 2.77 -16.34 -16.51
N VAL A 23 2.22 -15.75 -17.57
CA VAL A 23 1.96 -14.30 -17.64
C VAL A 23 0.67 -13.89 -16.92
N PHE A 24 -0.38 -14.72 -16.96
CA PHE A 24 -1.66 -14.41 -16.33
C PHE A 24 -1.82 -15.00 -14.91
N GLY A 25 -0.98 -15.96 -14.51
CA GLY A 25 -1.09 -16.65 -13.23
C GLY A 25 -0.51 -15.89 -12.03
N PHE A 26 0.35 -14.90 -12.24
CA PHE A 26 1.01 -14.15 -11.18
C PHE A 26 0.50 -12.71 -11.13
N SER A 27 -0.73 -12.54 -10.64
CA SER A 27 -1.15 -11.24 -10.11
C SER A 27 -0.72 -11.17 -8.64
N PRO A 28 0.36 -10.47 -8.27
CA PRO A 28 0.65 -10.24 -6.86
C PRO A 28 -0.56 -9.49 -6.28
N SER A 29 -1.22 -10.13 -5.33
CA SER A 29 -2.27 -9.47 -4.55
C SER A 29 -1.57 -8.47 -3.64
N LEU A 30 -1.35 -7.26 -4.13
CA LEU A 30 -0.92 -6.11 -3.33
C LEU A 30 -2.07 -5.79 -2.38
N ARG A 31 -2.08 -6.48 -1.24
CA ARG A 31 -3.01 -6.19 -0.16
C ARG A 31 -2.33 -5.11 0.68
N ALA A 32 -2.87 -3.90 0.59
CA ALA A 32 -2.56 -2.79 1.48
C ALA A 32 -2.48 -3.29 2.93
N GLU A 33 -1.28 -3.26 3.51
CA GLU A 33 -1.07 -3.64 4.90
C GLU A 33 -1.54 -2.47 5.76
N MET A 34 -2.60 -2.69 6.55
CA MET A 34 -3.07 -1.66 7.47
C MET A 34 -2.28 -1.71 8.77
N VAL A 35 -1.74 -0.58 9.18
CA VAL A 35 -0.96 -0.43 10.41
C VAL A 35 -1.69 0.50 11.38
N SER A 36 -1.71 0.13 12.67
CA SER A 36 -2.21 1.01 13.73
C SER A 36 -1.06 1.86 14.27
N ILE A 37 -1.26 3.18 14.30
CA ILE A 37 -0.29 4.17 14.78
C ILE A 37 -0.87 4.87 16.01
N PRO A 38 -0.22 4.79 17.17
CA PRO A 38 -0.67 5.47 18.37
C PRO A 38 -0.45 6.98 18.27
N LEU A 39 -1.29 7.73 18.98
CA LEU A 39 -1.12 9.17 19.17
C LEU A 39 0.24 9.45 19.81
N SER A 40 1.03 10.29 19.14
CA SER A 40 2.35 10.67 19.61
C SER A 40 2.28 11.93 20.46
N GLN A 41 1.54 12.94 20.02
CA GLN A 41 1.39 14.20 20.74
C GLN A 41 0.07 14.89 20.42
N GLU A 42 -0.48 15.57 21.43
CA GLU A 42 -1.48 16.61 21.24
C GLU A 42 -0.81 17.97 21.35
N GLN A 43 -1.10 18.85 20.40
CA GLN A 43 -0.61 20.21 20.40
C GLN A 43 -1.78 21.18 20.48
N ASP A 44 -1.72 22.10 21.44
CA ASP A 44 -2.64 23.22 21.54
C ASP A 44 -2.13 24.38 20.68
N GLY A 45 -2.85 24.69 19.60
CA GLY A 45 -2.56 25.79 18.69
C GLY A 45 -3.29 27.08 19.04
N GLY A 46 -3.96 27.15 20.19
CA GLY A 46 -4.76 28.31 20.60
C GLY A 46 -5.94 28.54 19.66
N ASP A 47 -6.06 29.76 19.12
CA ASP A 47 -7.15 30.14 18.22
C ASP A 47 -7.16 29.34 16.90
N ALA A 48 -6.03 28.73 16.52
CA ALA A 48 -5.92 27.85 15.35
C ALA A 48 -6.50 26.44 15.60
N GLY A 49 -6.94 26.14 16.82
CA GLY A 49 -7.45 24.83 17.23
C GLY A 49 -6.35 23.92 17.78
N ARG A 50 -6.70 22.65 17.98
CA ARG A 50 -5.79 21.62 18.49
C ARG A 50 -5.33 20.70 17.36
N ALA A 51 -4.12 20.18 17.44
CA ALA A 51 -3.61 19.20 16.48
C ALA A 51 -3.25 17.88 17.15
N CYS A 52 -3.64 16.77 16.52
CA CYS A 52 -3.28 15.41 16.90
C CYS A 52 -2.17 14.93 15.97
N ILE A 53 -1.03 14.52 16.52
CA ILE A 53 0.17 14.15 15.77
C ILE A 53 0.44 12.65 15.94
N TYR A 54 0.62 11.95 14.82
CA TYR A 54 0.90 10.52 14.73
C TYR A 54 2.20 10.32 13.97
N VAL A 55 3.23 9.79 14.64
CA VAL A 55 4.57 9.60 14.06
C VAL A 55 4.85 8.11 13.87
N TRP A 56 5.22 7.72 12.66
CA TRP A 56 5.52 6.34 12.32
C TRP A 56 6.52 6.26 11.16
N GLN A 57 7.53 5.40 11.30
CA GLN A 57 8.61 5.18 10.31
C GLN A 57 9.18 6.47 9.68
N GLY A 58 9.45 7.48 10.50
CA GLY A 58 10.06 8.73 10.02
C GLY A 58 9.10 9.69 9.31
N SER A 59 7.82 9.35 9.20
CA SER A 59 6.76 10.23 8.70
C SER A 59 5.84 10.69 9.83
N ALA A 60 5.20 11.85 9.66
CA ALA A 60 4.24 12.39 10.60
C ALA A 60 2.92 12.75 9.92
N GLN A 61 1.81 12.27 10.47
CA GLN A 61 0.47 12.71 10.12
C GLN A 61 -0.03 13.67 11.20
N TYR A 62 -0.61 14.79 10.78
CA TYR A 62 -1.27 15.71 11.68
C TYR A 62 -2.74 15.85 11.32
N ARG A 63 -3.61 15.96 12.32
CA ARG A 63 -5.03 16.24 12.16
C ARG A 63 -5.43 17.38 13.07
N VAL A 64 -5.95 18.46 12.49
CA VAL A 64 -6.56 19.55 13.25
C VAL A 64 -7.93 19.09 13.75
N VAL A 65 -8.21 19.35 15.02
CA VAL A 65 -9.47 19.02 15.71
C VAL A 65 -10.03 20.25 16.41
N ASP A 66 -11.36 20.32 16.46
CA ASP A 66 -12.08 21.39 17.15
C ASP A 66 -11.87 21.34 18.68
N ALA A 67 -12.19 22.44 19.37
CA ALA A 67 -11.96 22.62 20.80
C ALA A 67 -12.64 21.57 21.72
N GLY A 68 -13.66 20.87 21.24
CA GLY A 68 -14.35 19.80 21.97
C GLY A 68 -14.06 18.38 21.46
N GLN A 69 -13.30 18.23 20.37
CA GLN A 69 -12.97 16.93 19.80
C GLN A 69 -11.71 16.35 20.45
N LEU A 70 -11.81 15.11 20.91
CA LEU A 70 -10.65 14.39 21.44
C LEU A 70 -9.79 13.86 20.30
N CYS A 71 -8.48 13.79 20.53
CA CYS A 71 -7.59 13.06 19.64
C CYS A 71 -7.88 11.57 19.76
N ALA A 72 -7.93 10.88 18.62
CA ALA A 72 -8.02 9.43 18.64
C ALA A 72 -6.71 8.87 19.21
N ALA A 73 -6.80 7.92 20.14
CA ALA A 73 -5.64 7.31 20.77
C ALA A 73 -4.76 6.56 19.75
N GLU A 74 -5.35 6.11 18.64
CA GLU A 74 -4.66 5.51 17.50
C GLU A 74 -5.39 5.81 16.19
N ILE A 75 -4.68 5.72 15.07
CA ILE A 75 -5.24 5.75 13.72
C ILE A 75 -4.77 4.52 12.95
N THR A 76 -5.57 4.08 11.99
CA THR A 76 -5.17 3.04 11.05
C THR A 76 -4.84 3.67 9.70
N VAL A 77 -3.66 3.39 9.17
CA VAL A 77 -3.23 3.86 7.84
C VAL A 77 -2.76 2.69 6.99
N ASP A 78 -2.76 2.88 5.68
CA ASP A 78 -2.11 1.96 4.76
C ASP A 78 -0.60 2.17 4.81
N HIS A 79 0.17 1.10 5.00
CA HIS A 79 1.63 1.09 5.05
C HIS A 79 2.23 1.84 3.85
N ASP A 80 1.68 1.66 2.65
CA ASP A 80 2.23 2.23 1.41
C ASP A 80 1.76 3.67 1.17
N SER A 81 0.81 4.19 1.94
CA SER A 81 0.34 5.58 1.84
C SER A 81 1.29 6.59 2.50
N GLY A 82 2.56 6.20 2.67
CA GLY A 82 3.68 7.01 3.14
C GLY A 82 3.50 8.46 2.67
N ILE A 83 3.30 9.31 3.66
CA ILE A 83 2.96 10.72 3.54
C ILE A 83 3.85 11.37 2.49
N SER A 84 3.23 11.86 1.41
CA SER A 84 3.88 12.74 0.44
C SER A 84 4.14 14.07 1.14
N ASP A 85 5.32 14.23 1.72
CA ASP A 85 5.86 15.52 2.16
C ASP A 85 5.91 16.46 0.95
N THR A 86 4.81 17.15 0.69
CA THR A 86 4.67 18.11 -0.39
C THR A 86 4.58 19.50 0.21
N ASN A 87 5.71 20.00 0.73
CA ASN A 87 6.16 21.40 0.63
C ASN A 87 7.44 21.58 1.46
N ILE A 88 8.57 21.68 0.76
CA ILE A 88 9.74 22.45 1.21
C ILE A 88 9.57 23.87 0.65
#